data_AF-A0A835JN16-F1
#
_entry.id   AF-A0A835JN16-F1
#
_cell.length_a   1.000
_cell.length_b   1.000
_cell.length_c   1.000
_cell.angle_alpha   90.00
_cell.angle_beta   90.00
_cell.angle_gamma   90.00
#
_symmetry.space_group_name_H-M   'P 1'
#
loop_
_entity.id
_entity.type
_entity.pdbx_description
1 polymer ?
#
loop_
_entity_poly.entity_id
_entity_poly.type
_entity_poly.pdbx_seq_one_letter_code
_entity_poly.pdbx_strand_id
1 'polypeptide(L)'
;MHFGSSELGFDLIASLSAPEPHPLFVSEMAKSKNHTAHNQSHKAHQNGIKKPKRHRHTSTKGMDPKFLRNQRYARKHNKKSGETATDEE
;
A
#
# COMPACT_ATOMS: atom_id res chain seq x y z
N MET A 1 65.26 -15.63 -64.75
CA MET A 1 66.15 -16.36 -63.83
C MET A 1 65.70 -16.07 -62.40
N HIS A 2 65.88 -17.05 -61.52
CA HIS A 2 65.22 -17.22 -60.23
C HIS A 2 65.71 -16.31 -59.08
N PHE A 3 64.92 -16.37 -57.99
CA PHE A 3 65.20 -16.06 -56.56
C PHE A 3 65.12 -14.58 -56.18
N GLY A 4 64.63 -14.15 -55.02
CA GLY A 4 64.17 -14.77 -53.76
C GLY A 4 63.66 -13.62 -52.87
N SER A 5 62.68 -13.85 -52.00
CA SER A 5 62.87 -13.96 -50.53
C SER A 5 62.48 -12.68 -49.78
N SER A 6 61.80 -12.87 -48.64
CA SER A 6 61.65 -11.94 -47.50
C SER A 6 60.74 -10.72 -47.76
N GLU A 7 59.82 -10.28 -46.90
CA GLU A 7 59.73 -10.33 -45.44
C GLU A 7 58.26 -10.38 -44.97
N LEU A 8 58.09 -10.98 -43.81
CA LEU A 8 56.94 -10.88 -42.93
C LEU A 8 56.93 -9.52 -42.22
N GLY A 9 55.75 -8.97 -41.93
CA GLY A 9 55.59 -7.86 -40.98
C GLY A 9 54.45 -6.93 -41.36
N PHE A 10 53.20 -7.43 -41.42
CA PHE A 10 52.24 -7.24 -40.33
C PHE A 10 52.10 -5.77 -39.93
N ASP A 11 51.34 -5.05 -40.75
CA ASP A 11 50.88 -3.70 -40.47
C ASP A 11 50.24 -3.63 -39.08
N LEU A 12 50.84 -2.79 -38.26
CA LEU A 12 50.29 -2.26 -37.01
C LEU A 12 49.06 -1.40 -37.34
N ILE A 13 47.88 -2.00 -37.47
CA ILE A 13 46.61 -1.28 -37.60
C ILE A 13 45.77 -1.49 -36.35
N ALA A 14 45.86 -0.47 -35.48
CA ALA A 14 44.78 0.09 -34.68
C ALA A 14 43.78 -0.88 -34.04
N SER A 15 44.05 -1.22 -32.78
CA SER A 15 43.08 -1.71 -31.80
C SER A 15 42.05 -0.63 -31.40
N LEU A 16 41.25 -0.13 -32.36
CA LEU A 16 40.01 0.58 -32.04
C LEU A 16 38.83 -0.39 -32.23
N SER A 17 38.64 -1.24 -31.22
CA SER A 17 37.40 -2.00 -31.05
C SER A 17 36.30 -1.00 -30.66
N ALA A 18 35.48 -0.61 -31.62
CA ALA A 18 34.18 0.00 -31.31
C ALA A 18 33.35 -1.01 -30.47
N PRO A 19 32.62 -0.58 -29.43
CA PRO A 19 31.72 -1.48 -28.73
C PRO A 19 30.51 -1.76 -29.65
N GLU A 20 30.44 -2.99 -30.14
CA GLU A 20 29.28 -3.52 -30.86
C GLU A 20 27.99 -3.29 -30.03
N PRO A 21 26.89 -2.79 -30.62
CA PRO A 21 25.62 -2.66 -29.93
C PRO A 21 25.12 -4.08 -29.61
N HIS A 22 25.26 -4.47 -28.35
CA HIS A 22 24.66 -5.70 -27.83
C HIS A 22 23.19 -5.71 -28.25
N PRO A 23 22.71 -6.80 -28.88
CA PRO A 23 21.32 -6.87 -29.32
C PRO A 23 20.46 -6.61 -28.09
N LEU A 24 19.69 -5.52 -28.13
CA LEU A 24 18.62 -5.29 -27.18
C LEU A 24 17.62 -6.42 -27.44
N PHE A 25 17.85 -7.53 -26.75
CA PHE A 25 17.00 -8.69 -26.70
C PHE A 25 15.68 -8.20 -26.14
N VAL A 26 14.78 -7.78 -27.03
CA VAL A 26 13.40 -7.49 -26.70
C VAL A 26 12.79 -8.83 -26.33
N SER A 27 12.95 -9.22 -25.07
CA SER A 27 12.17 -10.30 -24.51
C SER A 27 10.72 -9.90 -24.69
N GLU A 28 10.01 -10.71 -25.48
CA GLU A 28 8.57 -10.64 -25.61
C GLU A 28 7.97 -10.43 -24.22
N MET A 29 7.21 -9.36 -24.05
CA MET A 29 6.72 -8.93 -22.75
C MET A 29 5.78 -10.01 -22.21
N ALA A 30 6.33 -10.94 -21.44
CA ALA A 30 5.61 -12.09 -20.94
C ALA A 30 4.42 -11.61 -20.12
N LYS A 31 3.22 -12.02 -20.53
CA LYS A 31 1.99 -11.60 -19.85
C LYS A 31 2.05 -12.02 -18.39
N SER A 32 1.99 -11.05 -17.49
CA SER A 32 1.92 -11.30 -16.06
C SER A 32 0.49 -11.63 -15.63
N LYS A 33 0.32 -12.18 -14.43
CA LYS A 33 -1.01 -12.48 -13.87
C LYS A 33 -1.74 -11.17 -13.57
N ASN A 34 -2.88 -10.94 -14.22
CA ASN A 34 -3.67 -9.70 -14.05
C ASN A 34 -4.36 -9.57 -12.67
N HIS A 35 -4.58 -10.66 -11.94
CA HIS A 35 -5.25 -10.65 -10.63
C HIS A 35 -4.93 -11.88 -9.78
N THR A 36 -4.77 -11.70 -8.46
CA THR A 36 -4.62 -12.79 -7.50
C THR A 36 -5.14 -12.42 -6.11
N ALA A 37 -5.92 -13.31 -5.50
CA ALA A 37 -6.37 -13.22 -4.11
C ALA A 37 -5.57 -14.14 -3.16
N HIS A 38 -4.56 -14.85 -3.66
CA HIS A 38 -3.95 -16.01 -3.00
C HIS A 38 -3.40 -15.72 -1.60
N ASN A 39 -2.76 -14.56 -1.39
CA ASN A 39 -2.14 -14.20 -0.11
C ASN A 39 -2.96 -13.16 0.68
N GLN A 40 -4.19 -12.85 0.26
CA GLN A 40 -4.99 -11.80 0.92
C GLN A 40 -5.47 -12.27 2.30
N SER A 41 -6.03 -13.48 2.36
CA SER A 41 -6.51 -14.06 3.63
C SER A 41 -5.39 -14.29 4.63
N HIS A 42 -4.22 -14.75 4.16
CA HIS A 42 -3.07 -14.97 5.02
C HIS A 42 -2.57 -13.66 5.63
N LYS A 43 -2.41 -12.58 4.83
CA LYS A 43 -2.05 -11.24 5.34
C LYS A 43 -3.10 -10.66 6.30
N ALA A 44 -4.39 -10.83 6.02
CA ALA A 44 -5.47 -10.36 6.89
C ALA A 44 -5.42 -11.02 8.27
N HIS A 45 -4.98 -12.28 8.35
CA HIS A 45 -4.88 -13.03 9.59
C HIS A 45 -3.55 -12.87 10.34
N GLN A 46 -2.46 -12.40 9.70
CA GLN A 46 -1.17 -12.14 10.38
C GLN A 46 -1.33 -11.23 11.62
N ASN A 47 -2.08 -10.13 11.50
CA ASN A 47 -2.40 -9.23 12.62
C ASN A 47 -3.79 -9.51 13.24
N GLY A 48 -4.53 -10.45 12.65
CA GLY A 48 -5.90 -10.79 12.96
C GLY A 48 -6.93 -9.74 12.52
N ILE A 49 -8.09 -10.20 12.06
CA ILE A 49 -9.23 -9.33 11.74
C ILE A 49 -9.87 -8.84 13.05
N LYS A 50 -9.68 -7.55 13.38
CA LYS A 50 -10.20 -6.96 14.62
C LYS A 50 -11.68 -6.63 14.48
N LYS A 51 -12.48 -7.02 15.48
CA LYS A 51 -13.88 -6.60 15.61
C LYS A 51 -13.95 -5.13 16.06
N PRO A 52 -15.00 -4.38 15.69
CA PRO A 52 -15.20 -3.04 16.21
C PRO A 52 -15.32 -3.08 17.74
N LYS A 53 -14.68 -2.12 18.41
CA LYS A 53 -14.68 -2.04 19.88
C LYS A 53 -16.07 -1.66 20.38
N ARG A 54 -16.62 -2.47 21.29
CA ARG A 54 -17.88 -2.16 21.99
C ARG A 54 -17.59 -1.20 23.15
N HIS A 55 -18.02 0.04 23.00
CA HIS A 55 -17.99 1.04 24.07
C HIS A 55 -19.35 1.07 24.77
N ARG A 56 -19.40 1.53 26.03
CA ARG A 56 -20.65 1.72 26.78
C ARG A 56 -21.60 2.68 26.07
N HIS A 57 -21.04 3.71 25.43
CA HIS A 57 -21.77 4.70 24.63
C HIS A 57 -21.22 4.71 23.21
N THR A 58 -22.06 4.41 22.22
CA THR A 58 -21.70 4.49 20.80
C THR A 58 -21.99 5.90 20.25
N SER A 59 -21.45 6.21 19.07
CA SER A 59 -21.72 7.49 18.41
C SER A 59 -23.19 7.61 18.02
N THR A 60 -23.84 8.73 18.37
CA THR A 60 -25.22 9.04 17.97
C THR A 60 -25.31 9.76 16.60
N LYS A 61 -24.22 9.77 15.82
CA LYS A 61 -24.18 10.41 14.50
C LYS A 61 -25.12 9.67 13.54
N GLY A 62 -25.97 10.41 12.85
CA GLY A 62 -26.98 9.85 11.92
C GLY A 62 -28.30 9.44 12.59
N MET A 63 -28.45 9.65 13.90
CA MET A 63 -29.69 9.42 14.63
C MET A 63 -30.68 10.60 14.42
N ASP A 64 -31.98 10.35 14.58
CA ASP A 64 -33.05 11.34 14.37
C ASP A 64 -32.76 12.67 15.11
N PRO A 65 -32.63 13.79 14.37
CA PRO A 65 -32.41 15.10 14.96
C PRO A 65 -33.47 15.49 16.01
N LYS A 66 -34.74 15.08 15.86
CA LYS A 66 -35.80 15.42 16.82
C LYS A 66 -35.57 14.71 18.15
N PHE A 67 -35.25 13.42 18.13
CA PHE A 67 -34.86 12.70 19.33
C PHE A 67 -33.61 13.28 20.00
N LEU A 68 -32.57 13.63 19.23
CA LEU A 68 -31.34 14.21 19.79
C LEU A 68 -31.60 15.56 20.48
N ARG A 69 -32.48 16.40 19.91
CA ARG A 69 -32.92 17.65 20.54
C ARG A 69 -33.63 17.38 21.86
N ASN A 70 -34.57 16.44 21.87
CA ASN A 70 -35.29 16.06 23.10
C ASN A 70 -34.34 15.51 24.17
N GLN A 71 -33.46 14.57 23.80
CA GLN A 71 -32.48 13.99 24.72
C GLN A 71 -31.57 15.06 25.34
N ARG A 72 -31.18 16.09 24.58
CA ARG A 72 -30.41 17.22 25.09
C ARG A 72 -31.19 18.02 26.13
N TYR A 73 -32.47 18.30 25.89
CA TYR A 73 -33.30 19.02 26.86
C TYR A 73 -33.56 18.18 28.12
N ALA A 74 -33.93 16.91 27.98
CA ALA A 74 -34.15 16.00 29.11
C ALA A 74 -32.90 15.91 30.01
N ARG A 75 -31.72 15.67 29.41
CA ARG A 75 -30.45 15.62 30.18
C ARG A 75 -30.12 16.94 30.88
N LYS A 76 -30.53 18.09 30.34
CA LYS A 76 -30.30 19.40 30.96
C LYS A 76 -31.08 19.55 32.28
N HIS A 77 -32.33 19.07 32.31
CA HIS A 77 -33.19 19.19 33.48
C HIS A 77 -32.99 18.04 34.48
N ASN A 78 -32.65 16.83 34.01
CA ASN A 78 -32.35 15.68 34.87
C ASN A 78 -31.07 15.87 35.71
N LYS A 79 -30.11 16.67 35.24
CA LYS A 79 -28.90 16.99 36.03
C LYS A 79 -29.23 17.81 37.27
N LYS A 80 -30.09 18.82 37.11
CA LYS A 80 -30.54 19.67 38.23
C LYS A 80 -31.36 18.90 39.25
N SER A 81 -32.24 17.99 38.80
CA SER A 81 -32.99 17.13 39.72
C SER A 81 -32.13 16.04 40.37
N GLY A 82 -31.04 15.63 39.71
CA GLY A 82 -30.09 14.66 40.23
C GLY A 82 -29.24 15.22 41.37
N GLU A 83 -28.75 16.45 41.23
CA GLU A 83 -27.99 17.16 42.28
C GLU A 83 -28.85 17.36 43.54
N THR A 84 -30.11 17.81 43.39
CA THR A 84 -31.05 17.93 44.52
C THR A 84 -31.44 16.59 45.16
N ALA A 85 -31.28 15.47 44.45
CA ALA A 85 -31.60 14.14 44.98
C ALA A 85 -30.40 13.49 45.70
N THR A 86 -29.18 13.97 45.46
CA THR A 86 -27.96 13.48 46.12
C THR A 86 -27.61 14.25 47.39
N ASP A 87 -28.14 15.46 47.57
CA ASP A 87 -27.91 16.29 48.76
C ASP A 87 -28.88 15.96 49.93
N GLU A 88 -29.88 15.10 49.68
CA GLU A 88 -30.89 14.65 50.65
C GLU A 88 -30.65 13.20 51.13
N GLU A 89 -29.44 12.66 50.91
CA GLU A 89 -28.91 11.40 51.47
C GLU A 89 -27.62 11.69 52.26
#